data_AF-A0A3S1AZM9-F1
#
_entry.id   AF-A0A3S1AZM9-F1
#
_cell.length_a   1.000
_cell.length_b   1.000
_cell.length_c   1.000
_cell.angle_alpha   90.00
_cell.angle_beta   90.00
_cell.angle_gamma   90.00
#
_symmetry.space_group_name_H-M   'P 1'
#
loop_
_entity.id
_entity.type
_entity.pdbx_description
1 polymer ?
#
loop_
_entity_poly.entity_id
_entity_poly.type
_entity_poly.pdbx_seq_one_letter_code
_entity_poly.pdbx_strand_id
1 'polypeptide(L)'
;MRYTAKFYMMLAGVMAVGSIIVALLSRYIKNFSLFKKKALWYLVCMTLVFAVISSIPFLFTHQNLMNQYLFYEIWFLGLGIVHCHFMYTRFWANENSLGSELAFIVAIWCFGGVAFVLINRFLNKDAFLYYPMLTCMFSFVLPTFVYKTFEKMMAIPVKVHKWWQYPMYKDAPEVNEEEMRDLIVIGLEMEKGHGDNSRTYFRARTPIKMDLGDLFYHFINDYNDRYPDTPIDYVDHNGQAYGWVFHLKPRWFGTARTLDPGKAVFMNGIKENSVIICNRIMLS
;
A
#
# COMPACT_ATOMS: atom_id res chain seq x y z
N MET A 1 18.29 48.30 6.02
CA MET A 1 17.26 48.55 4.97
C MET A 1 17.29 47.51 3.81
N ARG A 2 18.46 47.12 3.27
CA ARG A 2 18.53 46.15 2.14
C ARG A 2 18.08 44.72 2.50
N TYR A 3 18.33 44.25 3.72
CA TYR A 3 17.93 42.90 4.17
C TYR A 3 16.43 42.75 4.46
N THR A 4 15.79 43.79 4.99
CA THR A 4 14.34 43.80 5.24
C THR A 4 13.55 43.75 3.95
N ALA A 5 13.97 44.52 2.93
CA ALA A 5 13.34 44.47 1.60
C ALA A 5 13.45 43.09 0.95
N LYS A 6 14.64 42.46 0.99
CA LYS A 6 14.85 41.09 0.46
C LYS A 6 13.93 40.06 1.11
N PHE A 7 13.74 40.16 2.43
CA PHE A 7 12.85 39.26 3.16
C PHE A 7 11.39 39.37 2.70
N TYR A 8 10.85 40.59 2.59
CA TYR A 8 9.47 40.77 2.15
C TYR A 8 9.28 40.37 0.68
N MET A 9 10.28 40.60 -0.18
CA MET A 9 10.26 40.09 -1.56
C MET A 9 10.23 38.56 -1.62
N MET A 10 10.98 37.87 -0.75
CA MET A 10 10.93 36.42 -0.63
C MET A 10 9.52 35.93 -0.23
N LEU A 11 8.92 36.54 0.79
CA LEU A 11 7.55 36.18 1.22
C LEU A 11 6.52 36.44 0.11
N ALA A 12 6.63 37.58 -0.59
CA ALA A 12 5.78 37.88 -1.73
C ALA A 12 5.94 36.85 -2.86
N GLY A 13 7.17 36.36 -3.11
CA GLY A 13 7.44 35.27 -4.05
C GLY A 13 6.74 33.98 -3.66
N VAL A 14 6.77 33.59 -2.38
CA VAL A 14 6.06 32.40 -1.88
C VAL A 14 4.55 32.53 -2.06
N MET A 15 3.99 33.71 -1.77
CA MET A 15 2.56 34.00 -2.00
C MET A 15 2.19 33.94 -3.49
N ALA A 16 3.07 34.42 -4.37
CA ALA A 16 2.87 34.34 -5.80
C ALA A 16 2.85 32.88 -6.29
N VAL A 17 3.78 32.04 -5.80
CA VAL A 17 3.78 30.59 -6.07
C VAL A 17 2.48 29.95 -5.59
N GLY A 18 2.04 30.22 -4.36
CA GLY A 18 0.76 29.73 -3.84
C GLY A 18 -0.42 30.15 -4.72
N SER A 19 -0.44 31.41 -5.17
CA SER A 19 -1.48 31.95 -6.05
C SER A 19 -1.52 31.24 -7.41
N ILE A 20 -0.35 30.95 -7.99
CA ILE A 20 -0.23 30.18 -9.24
C ILE A 20 -0.77 28.76 -9.04
N ILE A 21 -0.42 28.09 -7.94
CA ILE A 21 -0.93 26.76 -7.63
C ILE A 21 -2.46 26.77 -7.56
N VAL A 22 -3.05 27.73 -6.82
CA VAL A 22 -4.51 27.88 -6.73
C VAL A 22 -5.14 28.14 -8.09
N ALA A 23 -4.50 28.93 -8.96
CA ALA A 23 -4.99 29.16 -10.31
C ALA A 23 -4.98 27.87 -11.15
N LEU A 24 -3.92 27.07 -11.03
CA LEU A 24 -3.76 25.80 -11.74
C LEU A 24 -4.71 24.70 -11.26
N LEU A 25 -5.20 24.76 -10.02
CA LEU A 25 -6.19 23.80 -9.50
C LEU A 25 -7.42 23.66 -10.41
N SER A 26 -7.84 24.76 -11.06
CA SER A 26 -8.96 24.75 -12.02
C SER A 26 -8.75 23.83 -13.24
N ARG A 27 -7.50 23.48 -13.57
CA ARG A 27 -7.14 22.57 -14.66
C ARG A 27 -7.24 21.10 -14.28
N TYR A 28 -7.04 20.79 -12.99
CA TYR A 28 -6.96 19.42 -12.49
C TYR A 28 -8.23 18.94 -11.80
N ILE A 29 -9.11 19.87 -11.38
CA ILE A 29 -10.34 19.54 -10.66
C ILE A 29 -11.54 19.74 -11.57
N LYS A 30 -12.26 18.65 -11.82
CA LYS A 30 -13.53 18.69 -12.56
C LYS A 30 -14.54 19.54 -11.80
N ASN A 31 -15.20 20.47 -12.50
CA ASN A 31 -16.20 21.39 -11.93
C ASN A 31 -15.68 22.26 -10.76
N PHE A 32 -14.39 22.63 -10.78
CA PHE A 32 -13.79 23.47 -9.74
C PHE A 32 -14.52 24.80 -9.52
N SER A 33 -15.20 25.33 -10.54
CA SER A 33 -16.01 26.56 -10.45
C SER A 33 -17.04 26.51 -9.32
N LEU A 34 -17.60 25.34 -9.01
CA LEU A 34 -18.55 25.13 -7.90
C LEU A 34 -17.91 25.33 -6.53
N PHE A 35 -16.62 25.01 -6.40
CA PHE A 35 -15.88 25.04 -5.14
C PHE A 35 -15.00 26.27 -5.00
N LYS A 36 -14.66 26.96 -6.10
CA LYS A 36 -13.66 28.04 -6.15
C LYS A 36 -13.84 29.09 -5.05
N LYS A 37 -15.06 29.63 -4.89
CA LYS A 37 -15.34 30.66 -3.87
C LYS A 37 -15.17 30.10 -2.45
N LYS A 38 -15.66 28.89 -2.19
CA LYS A 38 -15.51 28.22 -0.88
C LYS A 38 -14.04 27.92 -0.58
N ALA A 39 -13.28 27.46 -1.59
CA ALA A 39 -11.87 27.13 -1.45
C ALA A 39 -11.00 28.37 -1.15
N LEU A 40 -11.28 29.50 -1.80
CA LEU A 40 -10.60 30.76 -1.52
C LEU A 40 -10.90 31.28 -0.10
N TRP A 41 -12.17 31.25 0.32
CA TRP A 41 -12.54 31.62 1.70
C TRP A 41 -11.91 30.69 2.73
N TYR A 42 -11.87 29.39 2.43
CA TYR A 42 -11.21 28.42 3.28
C TYR A 42 -9.71 28.67 3.38
N LEU A 43 -9.03 28.98 2.26
CA LEU A 43 -7.61 29.33 2.25
C LEU A 43 -7.31 30.58 3.11
N VAL A 44 -8.14 31.62 3.01
CA VAL A 44 -8.02 32.82 3.87
C VAL A 44 -8.23 32.45 5.34
N CYS A 45 -9.27 31.66 5.65
CA CYS A 45 -9.53 31.20 7.01
C CYS A 45 -8.34 30.40 7.57
N MET A 46 -7.80 29.45 6.80
CA MET A 46 -6.63 28.66 7.20
C MET A 46 -5.41 29.56 7.42
N THR A 47 -5.21 30.57 6.58
CA THR A 47 -4.11 31.53 6.77
C THR A 47 -4.22 32.26 8.10
N LEU A 48 -5.43 32.69 8.49
CA LEU A 48 -5.70 33.31 9.78
C LEU A 48 -5.51 32.32 10.94
N VAL A 49 -5.97 31.07 10.81
CA VAL A 49 -5.78 30.03 11.82
C VAL A 49 -4.31 29.74 12.06
N PHE A 50 -3.50 29.64 11.00
CA PHE A 50 -2.04 29.48 11.12
C PHE A 50 -1.41 30.67 11.85
N ALA A 51 -1.84 31.90 11.55
CA ALA A 51 -1.38 33.09 12.25
C ALA A 51 -1.71 33.04 13.76
N VAL A 52 -2.93 32.64 14.11
CA VAL A 52 -3.38 32.52 15.50
C VAL A 52 -2.63 31.41 16.24
N ILE A 53 -2.52 30.21 15.66
CA ILE A 53 -1.77 29.10 16.26
C ILE A 53 -0.32 29.53 16.52
N SER A 54 0.28 30.28 15.59
CA SER A 54 1.66 30.75 15.71
C SER A 54 1.91 31.78 16.81
N SER A 55 0.88 32.51 17.28
CA SER A 55 1.05 33.50 18.36
C SER A 55 0.84 32.90 19.75
N ILE A 56 0.04 31.85 19.87
CA ILE A 56 -0.40 31.29 21.15
C ILE A 56 0.76 30.84 22.07
N PRO A 57 1.80 30.13 21.59
CA PRO A 57 2.85 29.62 22.48
C PRO A 57 3.66 30.71 23.18
N PHE A 58 3.71 31.93 22.63
CA PHE A 58 4.38 33.05 23.28
C PHE A 58 3.75 33.44 24.62
N LEU A 59 2.53 32.99 24.93
CA LEU A 59 1.83 33.28 26.18
C LEU A 59 2.27 32.39 27.36
N PHE A 60 2.78 31.17 27.13
CA PHE A 60 3.01 30.19 28.22
C PHE A 60 4.27 29.33 28.07
N THR A 61 4.95 29.34 26.92
CA THR A 61 6.15 28.48 26.73
C THR A 61 7.45 29.10 27.24
N HIS A 62 7.40 30.31 27.79
CA HIS A 62 8.59 31.08 28.18
C HIS A 62 9.67 31.15 27.08
N GLN A 63 9.24 31.17 25.81
CA GLN A 63 10.12 31.17 24.63
C GLN A 63 11.02 29.94 24.47
N ASN A 64 10.68 28.82 25.13
CA ASN A 64 11.34 27.54 24.89
C ASN A 64 10.97 26.99 23.50
N LEU A 65 11.95 26.98 22.59
CA LEU A 65 11.75 26.60 21.19
C LEU A 65 11.19 25.17 21.02
N MET A 66 11.64 24.21 21.83
CA MET A 66 11.17 22.82 21.76
C MET A 66 9.69 22.72 22.12
N ASN A 67 9.28 23.38 23.20
CA ASN A 67 7.87 23.37 23.63
C ASN A 67 6.96 24.07 22.61
N GLN A 68 7.43 25.15 21.98
CA GLN A 68 6.69 25.81 20.90
C GLN A 68 6.58 24.90 19.67
N TYR A 69 7.66 24.22 19.32
CA TYR A 69 7.68 23.31 18.17
C TYR A 69 6.70 22.13 18.36
N LEU A 70 6.75 21.47 19.51
CA LEU A 70 5.80 20.39 19.87
C LEU A 70 4.35 20.88 19.88
N PHE A 71 4.11 22.08 20.40
CA PHE A 71 2.79 22.69 20.36
C PHE A 71 2.29 22.85 18.92
N TYR A 72 3.13 23.40 18.03
CA TYR A 72 2.76 23.57 16.62
C TYR A 72 2.49 22.24 15.92
N GLU A 73 3.31 21.21 16.17
CA GLU A 73 3.10 19.88 15.59
C GLU A 73 1.74 19.28 15.98
N ILE A 74 1.38 19.33 17.26
CA ILE A 74 0.10 18.80 17.75
C ILE A 74 -1.08 19.56 17.13
N TRP A 75 -1.01 20.89 17.13
CA TRP A 75 -2.10 21.71 16.59
C TRP A 75 -2.22 21.63 15.07
N PHE A 76 -1.12 21.56 14.34
CA PHE A 76 -1.14 21.36 12.90
C PHE A 76 -1.58 19.95 12.52
N LEU A 77 -1.25 18.93 13.31
CA LEU A 77 -1.81 17.59 13.13
C LEU A 77 -3.34 17.60 13.28
N GLY A 78 -3.85 18.21 14.36
CA GLY A 78 -5.29 18.34 14.59
C GLY A 78 -5.99 19.13 13.48
N LEU A 79 -5.38 20.22 13.02
CA LEU A 79 -5.89 21.00 11.89
C LEU A 79 -5.85 20.21 10.58
N GLY A 80 -4.85 19.35 10.38
CA GLY A 80 -4.76 18.41 9.27
C GLY A 80 -5.91 17.40 9.25
N ILE A 81 -6.34 16.93 10.42
CA ILE A 81 -7.50 16.02 10.55
C ILE A 81 -8.78 16.75 10.10
N VAL A 82 -8.99 17.98 10.59
CA VAL A 82 -10.14 18.81 10.20
C VAL A 82 -10.10 19.12 8.69
N HIS A 83 -8.92 19.44 8.17
CA HIS A 83 -8.72 19.68 6.74
C HIS A 83 -9.09 18.45 5.91
N CYS A 84 -8.54 17.28 6.24
CA CYS A 84 -8.85 16.03 5.57
C CYS A 84 -10.35 15.74 5.58
N HIS A 85 -11.01 15.91 6.73
CA HIS A 85 -12.46 15.72 6.85
C HIS A 85 -13.25 16.68 5.94
N PHE A 86 -12.91 17.97 5.91
CA PHE A 86 -13.59 18.95 5.05
C PHE A 86 -13.34 18.70 3.58
N MET A 87 -12.14 18.26 3.19
CA MET A 87 -11.82 17.94 1.81
C MET A 87 -12.77 16.90 1.24
N TYR A 88 -13.09 15.85 2.01
CA TYR A 88 -13.98 14.76 1.58
C TYR A 88 -15.47 15.05 1.77
N THR A 89 -15.85 15.94 2.69
CA THR A 89 -17.28 16.21 2.97
C THR A 89 -17.81 17.46 2.27
N ARG A 90 -16.97 18.46 1.99
CA ARG A 90 -17.39 19.79 1.50
C ARG A 90 -16.70 20.23 0.21
N PHE A 91 -15.62 19.56 -0.19
CA PHE A 91 -14.84 19.88 -1.39
C PHE A 91 -14.83 18.70 -2.36
N TRP A 92 -13.82 18.64 -3.23
CA TRP A 92 -13.75 17.74 -4.38
C TRP A 92 -12.94 16.46 -4.13
N ALA A 93 -12.56 16.18 -2.88
CA ALA A 93 -11.69 15.04 -2.61
C ALA A 93 -12.42 13.70 -2.82
N ASN A 94 -11.72 12.77 -3.47
CA ASN A 94 -12.13 11.42 -3.82
C ASN A 94 -10.87 10.53 -3.98
N GLU A 95 -11.04 9.23 -4.20
CA GLU A 95 -9.97 8.24 -4.37
C GLU A 95 -8.86 8.59 -5.40
N ASN A 96 -9.14 9.47 -6.37
CA ASN A 96 -8.25 9.82 -7.48
C ASN A 96 -7.74 11.27 -7.41
N SER A 97 -8.14 12.06 -6.42
CA SER A 97 -7.81 13.48 -6.34
C SER A 97 -6.56 13.84 -5.54
N LEU A 98 -5.73 12.85 -5.17
CA LEU A 98 -4.53 13.04 -4.33
C LEU A 98 -3.66 14.22 -4.80
N GLY A 99 -3.39 14.32 -6.10
CA GLY A 99 -2.56 15.41 -6.64
C GLY A 99 -3.16 16.80 -6.41
N SER A 100 -4.48 16.94 -6.56
CA SER A 100 -5.16 18.22 -6.34
C SER A 100 -5.30 18.58 -4.86
N GLU A 101 -5.43 17.58 -3.98
CA GLU A 101 -5.43 17.77 -2.53
C GLU A 101 -4.04 18.23 -2.06
N LEU A 102 -2.98 17.55 -2.48
CA LEU A 102 -1.61 17.93 -2.17
C LEU A 102 -1.28 19.33 -2.70
N ALA A 103 -1.69 19.67 -3.93
CA ALA A 103 -1.52 21.02 -4.47
C ALA A 103 -2.24 22.07 -3.61
N PHE A 104 -3.45 21.78 -3.12
CA PHE A 104 -4.16 22.69 -2.23
C PHE A 104 -3.50 22.80 -0.85
N ILE A 105 -2.95 21.72 -0.31
CA ILE A 105 -2.15 21.73 0.92
C ILE A 105 -0.89 22.59 0.75
N VAL A 106 -0.18 22.47 -0.37
CA VAL A 106 0.99 23.33 -0.66
C VAL A 106 0.56 24.79 -0.76
N ALA A 107 -0.59 25.10 -1.38
CA ALA A 107 -1.12 26.46 -1.36
C ALA A 107 -1.40 26.94 0.08
N ILE A 108 -2.04 26.13 0.93
CA ILE A 108 -2.26 26.46 2.35
C ILE A 108 -0.92 26.71 3.05
N TRP A 109 0.12 25.92 2.78
CA TRP A 109 1.45 26.14 3.33
C TRP A 109 2.11 27.44 2.84
N CYS A 110 1.96 27.80 1.56
CA CYS A 110 2.48 29.07 1.05
C CYS A 110 1.86 30.27 1.79
N PHE A 111 0.53 30.29 1.92
CA PHE A 111 -0.16 31.42 2.56
C PHE A 111 -0.05 31.38 4.10
N GLY A 112 -0.38 30.23 4.70
CA GLY A 112 -0.29 30.02 6.15
C GLY A 112 1.13 30.09 6.69
N GLY A 113 2.13 29.61 5.94
CA GLY A 113 3.54 29.69 6.31
C GLY A 113 4.07 31.13 6.29
N VAL A 114 3.63 31.94 5.32
CA VAL A 114 3.95 33.38 5.30
C VAL A 114 3.35 34.08 6.53
N ALA A 115 2.08 33.80 6.86
CA ALA A 115 1.46 34.34 8.06
C ALA A 115 2.18 33.90 9.35
N PHE A 116 2.51 32.60 9.46
CA PHE A 116 3.28 32.03 10.55
C PHE A 116 4.63 32.73 10.74
N VAL A 117 5.39 32.93 9.67
CA VAL A 117 6.69 33.62 9.71
C VAL A 117 6.54 35.09 10.11
N LEU A 118 5.53 35.79 9.58
CA LEU A 118 5.29 37.20 9.91
C LEU A 118 4.94 37.39 11.39
N ILE A 119 4.08 36.53 11.94
CA ILE A 119 3.70 36.59 13.36
C ILE A 119 4.90 36.29 14.27
N ASN A 120 5.63 35.21 13.99
CA ASN A 120 6.81 34.86 14.80
C ASN A 120 7.87 35.97 14.74
N ARG A 121 8.09 36.58 13.57
CA ARG A 121 8.99 37.74 13.43
C ARG A 121 8.48 38.97 14.17
N PHE A 122 7.17 39.20 14.18
CA PHE A 122 6.58 40.34 14.89
C PHE A 122 6.75 40.19 16.42
N LEU A 123 6.53 38.98 16.93
CA LEU A 123 6.59 38.68 18.37
C LEU A 123 8.02 38.48 18.89
N ASN A 124 8.94 38.02 18.04
CA ASN A 124 10.35 37.85 18.40
C ASN A 124 11.24 38.22 17.20
N LYS A 125 11.82 39.42 17.23
CA LYS A 125 12.40 40.08 16.05
C LYS A 125 13.73 39.48 15.56
N ASP A 126 14.53 38.86 16.45
CA ASP A 126 15.93 38.55 16.15
C ASP A 126 16.45 37.17 16.64
N ALA A 127 15.73 36.48 17.55
CA ALA A 127 16.23 35.25 18.19
C ALA A 127 15.56 33.94 17.71
N PHE A 128 14.48 34.04 16.94
CA PHE A 128 13.66 32.88 16.62
C PHE A 128 14.12 32.21 15.31
N LEU A 129 14.37 30.89 15.35
CA LEU A 129 14.75 30.10 14.18
C LEU A 129 13.52 29.82 13.30
N TYR A 130 12.96 30.85 12.65
CA TYR A 130 11.70 30.74 11.89
C TYR A 130 11.74 29.63 10.82
N TYR A 131 12.89 29.43 10.16
CA TYR A 131 13.02 28.48 9.05
C TYR A 131 12.97 27.01 9.52
N PRO A 132 13.76 26.57 10.53
CA PRO A 132 13.56 25.25 11.12
C PRO A 132 12.15 25.03 11.69
N MET A 133 11.54 26.05 12.31
CA MET A 133 10.21 25.90 12.90
C MET A 133 9.15 25.61 11.84
N LEU A 134 9.32 26.00 10.57
CA LEU A 134 8.37 25.69 9.50
C LEU A 134 8.20 24.17 9.26
N THR A 135 9.12 23.32 9.69
CA THR A 135 9.00 21.86 9.50
C THR A 135 7.83 21.27 10.28
N CYS A 136 7.34 21.93 11.35
CA CYS A 136 6.14 21.46 12.06
C CYS A 136 4.89 21.44 11.16
N MET A 137 4.88 22.20 10.05
CA MET A 137 3.78 22.19 9.08
C MET A 137 3.64 20.84 8.37
N PHE A 138 4.68 19.98 8.35
CA PHE A 138 4.56 18.62 7.80
C PHE A 138 3.55 17.76 8.58
N SER A 139 3.33 18.03 9.87
CA SER A 139 2.30 17.34 10.65
C SER A 139 0.88 17.57 10.08
N PHE A 140 0.65 18.69 9.39
CA PHE A 140 -0.62 19.00 8.74
C PHE A 140 -0.99 18.05 7.59
N VAL A 141 0.00 17.54 6.83
CA VAL A 141 -0.28 16.66 5.67
C VAL A 141 -0.46 15.20 6.07
N LEU A 142 0.00 14.79 7.26
CA LEU A 142 -0.03 13.41 7.72
C LEU A 142 -1.44 12.78 7.68
N PRO A 143 -2.52 13.44 8.14
CA PRO A 143 -3.85 12.84 8.10
C PRO A 143 -4.32 12.51 6.68
N THR A 144 -4.02 13.36 5.69
CA THR A 144 -4.32 13.11 4.28
C THR A 144 -3.57 11.89 3.75
N PHE A 145 -2.28 11.74 4.09
CA PHE A 145 -1.51 10.56 3.70
C PHE A 145 -2.04 9.27 4.33
N VAL A 146 -2.35 9.30 5.63
CA VAL A 146 -2.92 8.14 6.35
C VAL A 146 -4.24 7.74 5.69
N TYR A 147 -5.14 8.69 5.45
CA TYR A 147 -6.44 8.42 4.85
C TYR A 147 -6.31 7.85 3.42
N LYS A 148 -5.48 8.46 2.58
CA LYS A 148 -5.25 7.99 1.20
C LYS A 148 -4.60 6.61 1.14
N THR A 149 -3.66 6.34 2.05
CA THR A 149 -3.03 5.02 2.16
C THR A 149 -4.06 3.98 2.57
N PHE A 150 -4.94 4.32 3.52
CA PHE A 150 -6.04 3.46 3.94
C PHE A 150 -7.02 3.19 2.80
N GLU A 151 -7.45 4.21 2.04
CA GLU A 151 -8.30 4.01 0.85
C GLU A 151 -7.65 3.07 -0.17
N LYS A 152 -6.36 3.26 -0.48
CA LYS A 152 -5.64 2.41 -1.43
C LYS A 152 -5.46 0.98 -0.91
N MET A 153 -5.27 0.81 0.40
CA MET A 153 -5.24 -0.50 1.04
C MET A 153 -6.58 -1.22 0.91
N MET A 154 -7.69 -0.52 1.19
CA MET A 154 -9.05 -1.07 1.09
C MET A 154 -9.47 -1.36 -0.36
N ALA A 155 -8.88 -0.68 -1.34
CA ALA A 155 -9.11 -0.94 -2.76
C ALA A 155 -8.37 -2.18 -3.30
N ILE A 156 -7.48 -2.82 -2.51
CA ILE A 156 -6.81 -4.04 -2.93
C ILE A 156 -7.85 -5.19 -2.94
N PRO A 157 -8.14 -5.81 -4.09
CA PRO A 157 -9.09 -6.91 -4.14
C PRO A 157 -8.57 -8.11 -3.34
N VAL A 158 -9.49 -8.85 -2.71
CA VAL A 158 -9.16 -10.11 -2.02
C VAL A 158 -8.53 -11.07 -3.04
N LYS A 159 -7.36 -11.64 -2.70
CA LYS A 159 -6.70 -12.63 -3.56
C LYS A 159 -7.53 -13.90 -3.60
N VAL A 160 -8.23 -14.15 -4.70
CA VAL A 160 -8.88 -15.45 -4.96
C VAL A 160 -7.80 -16.42 -5.41
N HIS A 161 -7.51 -17.43 -4.59
CA HIS A 161 -6.57 -18.48 -4.93
C HIS A 161 -7.27 -19.55 -5.76
N LYS A 162 -6.70 -19.88 -6.92
CA LYS A 162 -7.11 -21.08 -7.64
C LYS A 162 -6.65 -22.31 -6.85
N TRP A 163 -7.54 -23.26 -6.72
CA TRP A 163 -7.27 -24.56 -6.12
C TRP A 163 -7.49 -25.65 -7.17
N TRP A 164 -6.92 -26.80 -6.92
CA TRP A 164 -7.05 -28.01 -7.72
C TRP A 164 -7.67 -29.10 -6.86
N GLN A 165 -8.43 -30.02 -7.43
CA GLN A 165 -9.00 -31.15 -6.71
C GLN A 165 -8.72 -32.43 -7.46
N TYR A 166 -8.44 -33.50 -6.72
CA TYR A 166 -8.14 -34.79 -7.28
C TYR A 166 -9.33 -35.28 -8.14
N PRO A 167 -9.12 -35.58 -9.44
CA PRO A 167 -10.19 -36.01 -10.32
C PRO A 167 -10.59 -37.46 -10.05
N MET A 168 -11.65 -37.67 -9.26
CA MET A 168 -12.15 -39.02 -8.91
C MET A 168 -12.87 -39.72 -10.07
N TYR A 169 -13.49 -38.96 -10.98
CA TYR A 169 -14.39 -39.48 -12.03
C TYR A 169 -14.00 -39.06 -13.45
N LYS A 170 -12.81 -38.44 -13.62
CA LYS A 170 -12.30 -38.13 -14.96
C LYS A 170 -11.26 -39.16 -15.36
N ASP A 171 -11.16 -39.39 -16.67
CA ASP A 171 -10.04 -40.15 -17.23
C ASP A 171 -8.71 -39.54 -16.78
N ALA A 172 -7.73 -40.41 -16.56
CA ALA A 172 -6.38 -39.98 -16.21
C ALA A 172 -5.89 -38.99 -17.29
N PRO A 173 -5.23 -37.88 -16.90
CA PRO A 173 -4.64 -36.97 -17.87
C PRO A 173 -3.71 -37.76 -18.81
N GLU A 174 -3.92 -37.64 -20.12
CA GLU A 174 -3.06 -38.29 -21.09
C GLU A 174 -1.70 -37.58 -21.10
N VAL A 175 -0.62 -38.32 -20.88
CA VAL A 175 0.74 -37.78 -21.01
C VAL A 175 1.14 -37.83 -22.48
N ASN A 176 1.21 -36.67 -23.12
CA ASN A 176 1.74 -36.58 -24.48
C ASN A 176 3.27 -36.75 -24.47
N GLU A 177 3.81 -37.63 -25.30
CA GLU A 177 5.28 -37.86 -25.43
C GLU A 177 6.06 -36.56 -25.71
N GLU A 178 5.44 -35.57 -26.37
CA GLU A 178 6.07 -34.27 -26.62
C GLU A 178 6.27 -33.43 -25.35
N GLU A 179 5.46 -33.64 -24.32
CA GLU A 179 5.55 -32.95 -23.04
C GLU A 179 6.73 -33.47 -22.21
N MET A 180 7.13 -34.73 -22.39
CA MET A 180 8.20 -35.38 -21.63
C MET A 180 9.63 -34.97 -22.03
N ARG A 181 9.81 -34.17 -23.08
CA ARG A 181 11.15 -33.84 -23.61
C ARG A 181 11.98 -32.95 -22.70
N ASP A 182 11.34 -31.99 -22.05
CA ASP A 182 12.00 -30.96 -21.25
C ASP A 182 11.70 -31.16 -19.76
N LEU A 183 12.56 -31.91 -19.08
CA LEU A 183 12.39 -32.25 -17.65
C LEU A 183 13.22 -31.33 -16.75
N ILE A 184 12.61 -30.90 -15.65
CA ILE A 184 13.27 -30.23 -14.52
C ILE A 184 13.08 -31.01 -13.24
N VAL A 185 13.96 -30.81 -12.26
CA VAL A 185 13.81 -31.37 -10.92
C VAL A 185 13.26 -30.31 -9.97
N ILE A 186 12.14 -30.62 -9.33
CA ILE A 186 11.47 -29.74 -8.37
C ILE A 186 11.30 -30.43 -7.02
N GLY A 187 11.08 -29.61 -5.99
CA GLY A 187 10.67 -30.05 -4.66
C GLY A 187 9.18 -29.84 -4.46
N LEU A 188 8.46 -30.84 -3.97
CA LEU A 188 7.09 -30.73 -3.48
C LEU A 188 7.12 -30.88 -1.95
N GLU A 189 6.58 -29.92 -1.22
CA GLU A 189 6.53 -29.90 0.23
C GLU A 189 5.06 -29.98 0.67
N MET A 190 4.67 -31.10 1.29
CA MET A 190 3.28 -31.35 1.69
C MET A 190 3.17 -32.33 2.88
N GLU A 191 2.04 -32.30 3.57
CA GLU A 191 1.67 -33.31 4.56
C GLU A 191 1.10 -34.56 3.87
N LYS A 192 1.48 -35.76 4.32
CA LYS A 192 0.97 -37.01 3.73
C LYS A 192 -0.45 -37.27 4.22
N GLY A 193 -0.65 -37.29 5.54
CA GLY A 193 -1.97 -37.42 6.15
C GLY A 193 -2.66 -36.09 6.43
N HIS A 194 -3.98 -36.08 6.64
CA HIS A 194 -4.73 -34.89 7.09
C HIS A 194 -4.35 -34.44 8.52
N GLY A 195 -3.86 -35.37 9.36
CA GLY A 195 -3.45 -35.10 10.74
C GLY A 195 -1.94 -35.00 10.97
N ASP A 196 -1.14 -34.98 9.89
CA ASP A 196 0.32 -34.91 10.02
C ASP A 196 0.76 -33.52 10.45
N ASN A 197 1.51 -33.44 11.56
CA ASN A 197 2.08 -32.17 12.04
C ASN A 197 3.40 -31.79 11.33
N SER A 198 3.83 -32.58 10.34
CA SER A 198 5.12 -32.39 9.67
C SER A 198 4.98 -32.53 8.16
N ARG A 199 5.61 -31.62 7.43
CA ARG A 199 5.66 -31.65 5.97
C ARG A 199 6.79 -32.56 5.49
N THR A 200 6.48 -33.40 4.53
CA THR A 200 7.45 -34.23 3.80
C THR A 200 7.93 -33.49 2.56
N TYR A 201 9.23 -33.55 2.30
CA TYR A 201 9.84 -33.01 1.09
C TYR A 201 10.06 -34.13 0.06
N PHE A 202 9.41 -34.00 -1.09
CA PHE A 202 9.50 -34.94 -2.20
C PHE A 202 10.27 -34.30 -3.36
N ARG A 203 11.09 -35.10 -4.03
CA ARG A 203 11.83 -34.67 -5.22
C ARG A 203 11.23 -35.33 -6.45
N ALA A 204 10.72 -34.52 -7.38
CA ALA A 204 10.06 -35.00 -8.59
C ALA A 204 10.80 -34.53 -9.84
N ARG A 205 10.88 -35.40 -10.86
CA ARG A 205 11.25 -35.02 -12.23
C ARG A 205 9.97 -34.66 -12.97
N THR A 206 9.93 -33.48 -13.54
CA THR A 206 8.71 -32.85 -13.99
C THR A 206 8.89 -32.32 -15.41
N PRO A 207 8.02 -32.70 -16.37
CA PRO A 207 7.95 -32.03 -17.66
C PRO A 207 7.49 -30.59 -17.50
N ILE A 208 8.24 -29.64 -18.07
CA ILE A 208 7.95 -28.21 -17.89
C ILE A 208 6.64 -27.79 -18.56
N LYS A 209 6.21 -28.50 -19.63
CA LYS A 209 5.05 -28.16 -20.46
C LYS A 209 3.72 -28.69 -19.91
N MET A 210 3.76 -29.68 -19.03
CA MET A 210 2.59 -30.26 -18.39
C MET A 210 1.95 -29.26 -17.43
N ASP A 211 0.62 -29.28 -17.36
CA ASP A 211 -0.13 -28.48 -16.40
C ASP A 211 0.18 -28.92 -14.96
N LEU A 212 0.26 -27.95 -14.04
CA LEU A 212 0.64 -28.22 -12.65
C LEU A 212 -0.34 -29.18 -11.95
N GLY A 213 -1.63 -29.11 -12.28
CA GLY A 213 -2.63 -30.03 -11.75
C GLY A 213 -2.41 -31.48 -12.21
N ASP A 214 -2.12 -31.67 -13.49
CA ASP A 214 -1.90 -33.00 -14.08
C ASP A 214 -0.59 -33.61 -13.57
N LEU A 215 0.45 -32.78 -13.45
CA LEU A 215 1.69 -33.19 -12.79
C LEU A 215 1.43 -33.71 -11.37
N PHE A 216 0.61 -33.00 -10.62
CA PHE A 216 0.33 -33.36 -9.23
C PHE A 216 -0.52 -34.63 -9.13
N TYR A 217 -1.44 -34.86 -10.07
CA TYR A 217 -2.17 -36.12 -10.22
C TYR A 217 -1.22 -37.30 -10.40
N HIS A 218 -0.35 -37.24 -11.42
CA HIS A 218 0.60 -38.31 -11.70
C HIS A 218 1.55 -38.53 -10.54
N PHE A 219 2.01 -37.46 -9.90
CA PHE A 219 2.88 -37.54 -8.73
C PHE A 219 2.24 -38.31 -7.57
N ILE A 220 0.99 -38.01 -7.22
CA ILE A 220 0.28 -38.72 -6.13
C ILE A 220 0.15 -40.22 -6.46
N ASN A 221 -0.27 -40.54 -7.68
CA ASN A 221 -0.50 -41.94 -8.09
C ASN A 221 0.81 -42.73 -8.13
N ASP A 222 1.84 -42.21 -8.80
CA ASP A 222 3.15 -42.86 -8.87
C ASP A 222 3.77 -43.08 -7.49
N TYR A 223 3.57 -42.12 -6.56
CA TYR A 223 4.06 -42.25 -5.19
C TYR A 223 3.26 -43.30 -4.41
N ASN A 224 1.93 -43.25 -4.46
CA ASN A 224 1.06 -44.15 -3.70
C ASN A 224 1.19 -45.60 -4.17
N ASP A 225 1.35 -45.83 -5.48
CA ASP A 225 1.60 -47.16 -6.03
C ASP A 225 2.95 -47.73 -5.57
N ARG A 226 3.96 -46.87 -5.45
CA ARG A 226 5.30 -47.27 -5.00
C ARG A 226 5.42 -47.46 -3.49
N TYR A 227 4.62 -46.71 -2.71
CA TYR A 227 4.69 -46.69 -1.25
C TYR A 227 3.29 -46.90 -0.63
N PRO A 228 2.66 -48.07 -0.84
CA PRO A 228 1.29 -48.33 -0.42
C PRO A 228 1.09 -48.30 1.10
N ASP A 229 2.14 -48.56 1.89
CA ASP A 229 2.08 -48.54 3.35
C ASP A 229 2.07 -47.10 3.93
N THR A 230 2.48 -46.10 3.15
CA THR A 230 2.53 -44.70 3.60
C THR A 230 2.03 -43.72 2.53
N PRO A 231 0.77 -43.87 2.09
CA PRO A 231 0.23 -43.09 0.97
C PRO A 231 0.06 -41.61 1.33
N ILE A 232 -0.08 -40.79 0.31
CA ILE A 232 -0.55 -39.41 0.39
C ILE A 232 -2.07 -39.44 0.33
N ASP A 233 -2.73 -38.89 1.35
CA ASP A 233 -4.18 -38.79 1.41
C ASP A 233 -4.69 -37.76 0.39
N TYR A 234 -5.47 -38.23 -0.58
CA TYR A 234 -6.11 -37.40 -1.61
C TYR A 234 -7.66 -37.35 -1.49
N VAL A 235 -8.24 -38.20 -0.64
CA VAL A 235 -9.67 -38.25 -0.30
C VAL A 235 -9.86 -38.18 1.21
N ASP A 236 -10.98 -37.58 1.63
CA ASP A 236 -11.38 -37.54 3.04
C ASP A 236 -12.11 -38.81 3.49
N HIS A 237 -12.45 -38.87 4.78
CA HIS A 237 -13.18 -39.99 5.38
C HIS A 237 -14.58 -40.22 4.78
N ASN A 238 -15.16 -39.21 4.12
CA ASN A 238 -16.46 -39.29 3.46
C ASN A 238 -16.34 -39.68 1.97
N GLY A 239 -15.12 -39.92 1.48
CA GLY A 239 -14.84 -40.23 0.08
C GLY A 239 -14.79 -39.00 -0.85
N GLN A 240 -14.80 -37.79 -0.30
CA GLN A 240 -14.70 -36.55 -1.06
C GLN A 240 -13.22 -36.21 -1.30
N ALA A 241 -12.85 -35.92 -2.55
CA ALA A 241 -11.49 -35.51 -2.89
C ALA A 241 -11.13 -34.16 -2.24
N TYR A 242 -9.95 -34.08 -1.65
CA TYR A 242 -9.41 -32.85 -1.10
C TYR A 242 -9.10 -31.82 -2.19
N GLY A 243 -9.25 -30.55 -1.84
CA GLY A 243 -8.67 -29.46 -2.63
C GLY A 243 -7.21 -29.23 -2.27
N TRP A 244 -6.46 -28.65 -3.19
CA TRP A 244 -5.04 -28.34 -3.06
C TRP A 244 -4.76 -26.94 -3.58
N VAL A 245 -4.02 -26.16 -2.81
CA VAL A 245 -3.49 -24.85 -3.21
C VAL A 245 -1.98 -24.93 -3.26
N PHE A 246 -1.41 -24.48 -4.37
CA PHE A 246 0.02 -24.55 -4.61
C PHE A 246 0.65 -23.17 -4.47
N HIS A 247 1.79 -23.10 -3.77
CA HIS A 247 2.57 -21.88 -3.66
C HIS A 247 4.03 -22.13 -3.98
N LEU A 248 4.61 -21.26 -4.81
CA LEU A 248 6.05 -21.26 -5.05
C LEU A 248 6.76 -20.62 -3.86
N LYS A 249 7.64 -21.39 -3.22
CA LYS A 249 8.46 -20.93 -2.10
C LYS A 249 9.48 -19.90 -2.61
N PRO A 250 9.59 -18.72 -2.00
CA PRO A 250 10.52 -17.69 -2.46
C PRO A 250 11.96 -18.13 -2.17
N ARG A 251 12.89 -17.85 -3.09
CA ARG A 251 14.33 -18.17 -2.92
C ARG A 251 15.05 -17.24 -1.95
N TRP A 252 14.50 -16.04 -1.73
CA TRP A 252 15.02 -15.02 -0.81
C TRP A 252 13.84 -14.29 -0.16
N PHE A 253 14.08 -13.25 0.66
CA PHE A 253 13.01 -12.48 1.31
C PHE A 253 11.88 -12.12 0.32
N GLY A 254 10.66 -12.58 0.61
CA GLY A 254 9.52 -12.43 -0.28
C GLY A 254 8.30 -13.20 0.21
N THR A 255 7.15 -12.94 -0.40
CA THR A 255 5.91 -13.68 -0.17
C THR A 255 5.82 -14.87 -1.12
N ALA A 256 5.33 -16.00 -0.63
CA ALA A 256 5.05 -17.16 -1.47
C ALA A 256 4.02 -16.79 -2.55
N ARG A 257 4.30 -17.16 -3.79
CA ARG A 257 3.42 -16.84 -4.93
C ARG A 257 2.48 -18.02 -5.16
N THR A 258 1.18 -17.80 -5.05
CA THR A 258 0.18 -18.82 -5.42
C THR A 258 0.29 -19.14 -6.92
N LEU A 259 0.25 -20.43 -7.22
CA LEU A 259 0.34 -20.98 -8.57
C LEU A 259 -1.06 -21.27 -9.12
N ASP A 260 -1.15 -21.34 -10.44
CA ASP A 260 -2.36 -21.68 -11.19
C ASP A 260 -2.27 -23.16 -11.63
N PRO A 261 -3.08 -24.07 -11.07
CA PRO A 261 -3.00 -25.48 -11.40
C PRO A 261 -3.34 -25.79 -12.87
N GLY A 262 -4.18 -24.97 -13.51
CA GLY A 262 -4.54 -25.14 -14.93
C GLY A 262 -3.58 -24.43 -15.89
N LYS A 263 -2.31 -24.28 -15.48
CA LYS A 263 -1.25 -23.74 -16.33
C LYS A 263 -0.03 -24.64 -16.23
N ALA A 264 0.69 -24.71 -17.36
CA ALA A 264 1.97 -25.39 -17.45
C ALA A 264 2.95 -24.98 -16.35
N VAL A 265 3.81 -25.91 -15.94
CA VAL A 265 4.84 -25.71 -14.91
C VAL A 265 5.70 -24.47 -15.21
N PHE A 266 6.16 -24.30 -16.45
CA PHE A 266 6.96 -23.13 -16.84
C PHE A 266 6.17 -21.80 -16.75
N MET A 267 4.88 -21.81 -17.07
CA MET A 267 4.00 -20.64 -17.03
C MET A 267 3.74 -20.17 -15.58
N ASN A 268 3.85 -21.08 -14.63
CA ASN A 268 3.82 -20.78 -13.20
C ASN A 268 5.14 -20.19 -12.66
N GLY A 269 6.18 -20.06 -13.50
CA GLY A 269 7.49 -19.57 -13.11
C GLY A 269 8.29 -20.58 -12.28
N ILE A 270 7.89 -21.85 -12.30
CA ILE A 270 8.64 -22.95 -11.68
C ILE A 270 9.87 -23.22 -12.56
N LYS A 271 11.02 -23.39 -11.91
CA LYS A 271 12.33 -23.65 -12.55
C LYS A 271 13.02 -24.80 -11.85
N GLU A 272 14.15 -25.24 -12.41
CA GLU A 272 15.04 -26.21 -11.76
C GLU A 272 15.32 -25.82 -10.29
N ASN A 273 15.17 -26.78 -9.38
CA ASN A 273 15.29 -26.62 -7.93
C ASN A 273 14.29 -25.63 -7.29
N SER A 274 13.15 -25.36 -7.93
CA SER A 274 12.03 -24.68 -7.27
C SER A 274 11.38 -25.60 -6.23
N VAL A 275 10.92 -25.01 -5.12
CA VAL A 275 10.15 -25.72 -4.09
C VAL A 275 8.72 -25.22 -4.13
N ILE A 276 7.78 -26.14 -4.27
CA ILE A 276 6.34 -25.88 -4.27
C ILE A 276 5.77 -26.38 -2.96
N ILE A 277 5.08 -25.50 -2.25
CA ILE A 277 4.30 -25.83 -1.05
C ILE A 277 2.91 -26.25 -1.53
N CYS A 278 2.51 -27.48 -1.24
CA CYS A 278 1.18 -27.99 -1.55
C CYS A 278 0.37 -28.04 -0.26
N ASN A 279 -0.61 -27.13 -0.13
CA ASN A 279 -1.49 -27.06 1.02
C ASN A 279 -2.82 -27.75 0.69
N ARG A 280 -3.22 -28.71 1.52
CA ARG A 280 -4.54 -29.34 1.48
C ARG A 280 -5.59 -28.36 2.00
N ILE A 281 -6.76 -28.32 1.35
CA ILE A 281 -7.93 -27.55 1.78
C ILE A 281 -9.16 -28.47 1.82
N MET A 282 -9.99 -28.28 2.85
CA MET A 282 -11.31 -28.88 2.94
C MET A 282 -12.27 -28.08 2.07
N LEU A 283 -12.99 -28.76 1.17
CA LEU A 283 -14.06 -28.16 0.40
C LEU A 283 -15.34 -28.34 1.21
N SER A 284 -15.87 -27.24 1.77
CA SER A 284 -17.15 -27.19 2.50
C SER A 284 -18.34 -27.06 1.55
#